data_AF-A0A1C2ICZ5-F1
#
_entry.id   AF-A0A1C2ICZ5-F1
#
_cell.length_a   1.000
_cell.length_b   1.000
_cell.length_c   1.000
_cell.angle_alpha   90.00
_cell.angle_beta   90.00
_cell.angle_gamma   90.00
#
_symmetry.space_group_name_H-M   'P 1'
#
loop_
_entity.id
_entity.type
_entity.pdbx_description
1 polymer ?
#
loop_
_entity_poly.entity_id
_entity_poly.type
_entity_poly.pdbx_seq_one_letter_code
_entity_poly.pdbx_strand_id
1 'polypeptide(L)'
;MDVINKSVMDRLGAQSQEFRHTQPYPWIRISDFLYPEKFDQLCKDLPDPVLFESQMGYKRAHGQASHDRLALQYRPALEKVLTPSWRDFIHELHSEAYKDFWREMLGLTPRTPVILTMHWHYAPSGASISPHTDARRKIGSHIFYFNTPEDWEEDWGGQTLVLDDGGKWPRHSAPVYTDLREAGASQVLGNRSFLFAQTNHSWHAVKAVQCPSGHLRKVFIVVANRLTPQVIWRRVRGKDADGYRLAGGVQKN
;
A
#
# COMPACT_ATOMS: atom_id res chain seq x y z
N MET A 1 9.46 21.53 2.90
CA MET A 1 8.15 21.76 3.55
C MET A 1 7.55 20.40 3.81
N ASP A 2 6.83 20.22 4.92
CA ASP A 2 6.22 18.92 5.24
C ASP A 2 5.09 18.59 4.24
N VAL A 3 5.04 17.34 3.79
CA VAL A 3 3.98 16.76 2.96
C VAL A 3 2.94 16.07 3.86
N ILE A 4 3.41 15.34 4.87
CA ILE A 4 2.59 14.65 5.85
C ILE A 4 2.00 15.66 6.83
N ASN A 5 0.70 15.55 7.08
CA ASN A 5 0.02 16.30 8.12
C ASN A 5 0.37 15.72 9.49
N LYS A 6 1.38 16.31 10.13
CA LYS A 6 1.90 15.89 11.45
C LYS A 6 0.81 15.80 12.52
N SER A 7 -0.14 16.75 12.53
CA SER A 7 -1.25 16.73 13.50
C SER A 7 -2.13 15.48 13.36
N VAL A 8 -2.33 15.00 12.13
CA VAL A 8 -3.07 13.76 11.86
C VAL A 8 -2.26 12.54 12.27
N MET A 9 -0.97 12.53 11.95
CA MET A 9 -0.06 11.44 12.33
C MET A 9 0.04 11.29 13.86
N ASP A 10 0.21 12.39 14.60
CA ASP A 10 0.30 12.40 16.06
C ASP A 10 -1.01 11.95 16.72
N ARG A 11 -2.15 12.43 16.20
CA ARG A 11 -3.48 11.99 16.65
C ARG A 11 -3.67 10.48 16.46
N LEU A 12 -3.25 9.93 15.32
CA LEU A 12 -3.31 8.49 15.07
C LEU A 12 -2.39 7.71 16.01
N GLY A 13 -1.16 8.20 16.26
CA GLY A 13 -0.24 7.61 17.23
C GLY A 13 -0.85 7.52 18.64
N ALA A 14 -1.53 8.59 19.08
CA ALA A 14 -2.28 8.60 20.35
C ALA A 14 -3.43 7.58 20.38
N GLN A 15 -4.00 7.22 19.23
CA GLN A 15 -5.06 6.21 19.07
C GLN A 15 -4.52 4.81 18.75
N SER A 16 -3.19 4.60 18.79
CA SER A 16 -2.56 3.34 18.40
C SER A 16 -3.06 2.12 19.18
N GLN A 17 -3.44 2.30 20.45
CA GLN A 17 -4.07 1.22 21.24
C GLN A 17 -5.42 0.81 20.66
N GLU A 18 -6.29 1.78 20.33
CA GLU A 18 -7.59 1.48 19.73
C GLU A 18 -7.43 0.77 18.39
N PHE A 19 -6.53 1.28 17.53
CA PHE A 19 -6.18 0.66 16.26
C PHE A 19 -5.80 -0.82 16.43
N ARG A 20 -4.93 -1.14 17.39
CA ARG A 20 -4.48 -2.52 17.66
C ARG A 20 -5.60 -3.48 18.09
N HIS A 21 -6.71 -2.97 18.60
CA HIS A 21 -7.83 -3.77 19.07
C HIS A 21 -9.00 -3.84 18.06
N THR A 22 -8.90 -3.14 16.93
CA THR A 22 -9.91 -3.24 15.87
C THR A 22 -10.01 -4.67 15.32
N GLN A 23 -11.21 -5.04 14.90
CA GLN A 23 -11.56 -6.37 14.39
C GLN A 23 -11.91 -6.28 12.89
N PRO A 24 -11.70 -7.36 12.11
CA PRO A 24 -11.16 -8.68 12.49
C PRO A 24 -9.63 -8.72 12.70
N TYR A 25 -8.96 -7.61 12.38
CA TYR A 25 -7.53 -7.38 12.63
C TYR A 25 -7.30 -5.86 12.68
N PRO A 26 -6.11 -5.36 13.08
CA PRO A 26 -5.86 -3.93 13.15
C PRO A 26 -5.96 -3.23 11.77
N TRP A 27 -6.95 -2.36 11.58
CA TRP A 27 -7.12 -1.53 10.38
C TRP A 27 -7.75 -0.16 10.70
N ILE A 28 -7.48 0.84 9.86
CA ILE A 28 -8.07 2.18 9.99
C ILE A 28 -8.17 2.89 8.64
N ARG A 29 -9.28 3.62 8.43
CA ARG A 29 -9.41 4.63 7.38
C ARG A 29 -8.90 5.96 7.89
N ILE A 30 -8.12 6.64 7.07
CA ILE A 30 -7.49 7.90 7.44
C ILE A 30 -7.91 8.97 6.42
N SER A 31 -8.31 10.12 6.93
CA SER A 31 -8.58 11.32 6.15
C SER A 31 -7.46 12.32 6.37
N ASP A 32 -7.03 12.99 5.30
CA ASP A 32 -6.15 14.14 5.35
C ASP A 32 -4.79 13.87 6.00
N PHE A 33 -4.24 12.64 5.77
CA PHE A 33 -2.89 12.29 6.23
C PHE A 33 -1.81 13.13 5.56
N LEU A 34 -2.11 13.65 4.36
CA LEU A 34 -1.28 14.63 3.66
C LEU A 34 -1.91 16.01 3.84
N TYR A 35 -1.12 17.08 3.79
CA TYR A 35 -1.72 18.42 3.68
C TYR A 35 -2.50 18.55 2.36
N PRO A 36 -3.69 19.17 2.33
CA PRO A 36 -4.54 19.20 1.13
C PRO A 36 -3.84 19.71 -0.13
N GLU A 37 -3.08 20.80 -0.02
CA GLU A 37 -2.34 21.37 -1.16
C GLU A 37 -1.20 20.46 -1.64
N LYS A 38 -0.67 19.62 -0.75
CA LYS A 38 0.37 18.64 -1.07
C LYS A 38 -0.22 17.41 -1.74
N PHE A 39 -1.40 16.97 -1.29
CA PHE A 39 -2.19 15.95 -1.97
C PHE A 39 -2.50 16.36 -3.41
N ASP A 40 -3.02 17.56 -3.63
CA ASP A 40 -3.34 18.07 -4.97
C ASP A 40 -2.11 18.12 -5.88
N GLN A 41 -0.97 18.52 -5.33
CA GLN A 41 0.30 18.55 -6.07
C GLN A 41 0.78 17.13 -6.41
N LEU A 42 0.70 16.18 -5.48
CA LEU A 42 1.09 14.79 -5.73
C LEU A 42 0.19 14.11 -6.77
N CYS A 43 -1.12 14.41 -6.79
CA CYS A 43 -2.04 13.97 -7.83
C CYS A 43 -1.62 14.45 -9.22
N LYS A 44 -1.27 15.73 -9.36
CA LYS A 44 -0.79 16.31 -10.63
C LYS A 44 0.53 15.70 -11.09
N ASP A 45 1.38 15.37 -10.13
CA ASP A 45 2.75 14.91 -10.36
C ASP A 45 2.89 13.38 -10.35
N LEU A 46 1.78 12.64 -10.35
CA LEU A 46 1.78 11.18 -10.38
C LEU A 46 2.71 10.63 -11.48
N PRO A 47 3.52 9.58 -11.20
CA PRO A 47 4.43 9.04 -12.20
C PRO A 47 3.70 8.59 -13.47
N ASP A 48 4.29 8.88 -14.63
CA ASP A 48 3.76 8.48 -15.93
C ASP A 48 3.73 6.95 -16.07
N PRO A 49 2.60 6.34 -16.50
CA PRO A 49 2.47 4.91 -16.78
C PRO A 49 3.61 4.30 -17.64
N VAL A 50 4.30 5.08 -18.48
CA VAL A 50 5.46 4.63 -19.28
C VAL A 50 6.61 4.10 -18.40
N LEU A 51 6.69 4.54 -17.14
CA LEU A 51 7.68 4.09 -16.18
C LEU A 51 7.36 2.70 -15.57
N PHE A 52 6.14 2.21 -15.75
CA PHE A 52 5.61 1.07 -15.03
C PHE A 52 5.86 -0.24 -15.79
N GLU A 53 6.07 -1.30 -15.01
CA GLU A 53 6.03 -2.67 -15.53
C GLU A 53 4.57 -3.13 -15.61
N SER A 54 4.17 -3.64 -16.78
CA SER A 54 2.86 -4.27 -16.94
C SER A 54 2.87 -5.69 -16.35
N GLN A 55 2.09 -5.89 -15.28
CA GLN A 55 1.95 -7.16 -14.59
C GLN A 55 0.54 -7.71 -14.83
N MET A 56 0.35 -8.44 -15.93
CA MET A 56 -0.94 -9.00 -16.36
C MET A 56 -0.88 -10.53 -16.45
N GLY A 57 -1.92 -11.22 -15.98
CA GLY A 57 -2.07 -12.67 -16.14
C GLY A 57 -1.03 -13.52 -15.39
N TYR A 58 -0.30 -12.94 -14.44
CA TYR A 58 0.68 -13.66 -13.64
C TYR A 58 0.04 -14.74 -12.78
N LYS A 59 0.63 -15.95 -12.82
CA LYS A 59 0.30 -17.03 -11.90
C LYS A 59 0.71 -16.65 -10.47
N ARG A 60 -0.21 -16.79 -9.53
CA ARG A 60 0.01 -16.54 -8.10
C ARG A 60 0.04 -17.86 -7.34
N ALA A 61 0.68 -17.85 -6.17
CA ALA A 61 0.75 -19.03 -5.31
C ALA A 61 -0.64 -19.40 -4.77
N HIS A 62 -0.79 -20.66 -4.35
CA HIS A 62 -1.96 -21.16 -3.62
C HIS A 62 -3.31 -21.02 -4.35
N GLY A 63 -3.33 -20.87 -5.68
CA GLY A 63 -4.56 -20.78 -6.46
C GLY A 63 -5.19 -19.38 -6.50
N GLN A 64 -4.47 -18.34 -6.03
CA GLN A 64 -4.93 -16.95 -6.13
C GLN A 64 -5.08 -16.51 -7.59
N ALA A 65 -6.08 -15.66 -7.85
CA ALA A 65 -6.25 -15.01 -9.14
C ALA A 65 -5.10 -14.02 -9.39
N SER A 66 -4.88 -13.65 -10.66
CA SER A 66 -3.89 -12.64 -10.97
C SER A 66 -4.28 -11.28 -10.39
N HIS A 67 -3.26 -10.49 -10.05
CA HIS A 67 -3.42 -9.17 -9.46
C HIS A 67 -2.99 -8.13 -10.49
N ASP A 68 -3.75 -8.07 -11.57
CA ASP A 68 -3.44 -7.34 -12.80
C ASP A 68 -3.29 -5.84 -12.54
N ARG A 69 -2.17 -5.27 -12.98
CA ARG A 69 -1.82 -3.86 -12.74
C ARG A 69 -0.62 -3.41 -13.55
N LEU A 70 -0.47 -2.10 -13.67
CA LEU A 70 0.82 -1.47 -13.89
C LEU A 70 1.48 -1.27 -12.51
N ALA A 71 2.74 -1.67 -12.36
CA ALA A 71 3.48 -1.53 -11.10
C ALA A 71 4.80 -0.78 -11.29
N LEU A 72 5.05 0.19 -10.43
CA LEU A 72 6.33 0.89 -10.32
C LEU A 72 6.85 0.75 -8.89
N GLN A 73 7.89 -0.07 -8.71
CA GLN A 73 8.57 -0.20 -7.42
C GLN A 73 9.53 0.98 -7.22
N TYR A 74 9.45 1.64 -6.06
CA TYR A 74 10.44 2.65 -5.71
C TYR A 74 11.84 2.05 -5.61
N ARG A 75 12.80 2.73 -6.22
CA ARG A 75 14.24 2.46 -6.11
C ARG A 75 14.98 3.79 -6.18
N PRO A 76 16.17 3.93 -5.56
CA PRO A 76 16.91 5.20 -5.54
C PRO A 76 17.17 5.79 -6.93
N ALA A 77 17.26 4.95 -7.97
CA ALA A 77 17.43 5.42 -9.34
C ALA A 77 16.24 6.28 -9.86
N LEU A 78 15.04 6.13 -9.28
CA LEU A 78 13.86 6.92 -9.66
C LEU A 78 13.94 8.38 -9.22
N GLU A 79 14.77 8.72 -8.23
CA GLU A 79 14.97 10.11 -7.77
C GLU A 79 15.27 11.07 -8.93
N LYS A 80 15.94 10.58 -9.98
CA LYS A 80 16.30 11.37 -11.17
C LYS A 80 15.13 11.70 -12.09
N VAL A 81 14.02 10.97 -12.00
CA VAL A 81 12.84 11.13 -12.87
C VAL A 81 11.57 11.53 -12.11
N LEU A 82 11.54 11.33 -10.79
CA LEU A 82 10.44 11.81 -9.96
C LEU A 82 10.40 13.34 -9.94
N THR A 83 9.22 13.91 -9.80
CA THR A 83 9.04 15.34 -9.56
C THR A 83 9.57 15.72 -8.16
N PRO A 84 9.85 17.01 -7.90
CA PRO A 84 10.23 17.46 -6.56
C PRO A 84 9.21 17.08 -5.48
N SER A 85 7.90 17.16 -5.75
CA SER A 85 6.85 16.83 -4.78
C SER A 85 6.90 15.36 -4.33
N TRP A 86 7.08 14.42 -5.26
CA TRP A 86 7.22 13.01 -4.93
C TRP A 86 8.53 12.71 -4.23
N ARG A 87 9.65 13.37 -4.60
CA ARG A 87 10.90 13.23 -3.87
C ARG A 87 10.79 13.68 -2.42
N ASP A 88 10.19 14.85 -2.20
CA ASP A 88 9.97 15.40 -0.86
C ASP A 88 9.12 14.44 -0.01
N PHE A 89 8.05 13.89 -0.59
CA PHE A 89 7.21 12.93 0.10
C PHE A 89 7.96 11.62 0.43
N ILE A 90 8.70 11.08 -0.53
CA ILE A 90 9.53 9.88 -0.32
C ILE A 90 10.59 10.12 0.76
N HIS A 91 11.25 11.27 0.78
CA HIS A 91 12.20 11.63 1.82
C HIS A 91 11.54 11.70 3.20
N GLU A 92 10.35 12.30 3.29
CA GLU A 92 9.61 12.37 4.55
C GLU A 92 9.18 10.98 5.05
N LEU A 93 8.76 10.08 4.16
CA LEU A 93 8.47 8.68 4.50
C LEU A 93 9.70 7.93 5.03
N HIS A 94 10.92 8.34 4.68
CA HIS A 94 12.15 7.74 5.21
C HIS A 94 12.61 8.34 6.55
N SER A 95 11.94 9.39 7.04
CA SER A 95 12.24 10.04 8.31
C SER A 95 12.03 9.10 9.51
N GLU A 96 12.70 9.39 10.63
CA GLU A 96 12.43 8.64 11.86
C GLU A 96 11.02 8.90 12.40
N ALA A 97 10.46 10.10 12.23
CA ALA A 97 9.08 10.39 12.66
C ALA A 97 8.06 9.43 12.03
N TYR A 98 8.16 9.16 10.73
CA TYR A 98 7.24 8.22 10.07
C TYR A 98 7.52 6.75 10.45
N LYS A 99 8.77 6.38 10.74
CA LYS A 99 9.08 5.04 11.28
C LYS A 99 8.61 4.86 12.71
N ASP A 100 8.70 5.91 13.54
CA ASP A 100 8.18 5.93 14.91
C ASP A 100 6.66 5.82 14.88
N PHE A 101 5.98 6.51 13.97
CA PHE A 101 4.55 6.30 13.73
C PHE A 101 4.22 4.82 13.46
N TRP A 102 4.98 4.12 12.63
CA TRP A 102 4.80 2.68 12.42
C TRP A 102 5.05 1.86 13.69
N ARG A 103 6.10 2.17 14.47
CA ARG A 103 6.40 1.49 15.73
C ARG A 103 5.26 1.67 16.73
N GLU A 104 4.78 2.90 16.87
CA GLU A 104 3.67 3.25 17.73
C GLU A 104 2.39 2.55 17.31
N MET A 105 1.95 2.67 16.06
CA MET A 105 0.73 2.04 15.56
C MET A 105 0.74 0.52 15.77
N LEU A 106 1.86 -0.13 15.47
CA LEU A 106 1.99 -1.58 15.57
C LEU A 106 2.39 -2.10 16.96
N GLY A 107 2.60 -1.21 17.94
CA GLY A 107 3.01 -1.60 19.30
C GLY A 107 4.40 -2.23 19.35
N LEU A 108 5.30 -1.82 18.46
CA LEU A 108 6.69 -2.28 18.42
C LEU A 108 7.54 -1.51 19.44
N THR A 109 8.65 -2.11 19.86
CA THR A 109 9.60 -1.40 20.72
C THR A 109 10.28 -0.25 19.95
N PRO A 110 10.70 0.84 20.61
CA PRO A 110 11.31 2.00 19.93
C PRO A 110 12.55 1.67 19.08
N ARG A 111 13.26 0.58 19.42
CA ARG A 111 14.45 0.13 18.69
C ARG A 111 14.16 -0.88 17.58
N THR A 112 12.90 -1.29 17.40
CA THR A 112 12.54 -2.25 16.36
C THR A 112 12.81 -1.63 14.98
N PRO A 113 13.63 -2.28 14.13
CA PRO A 113 13.86 -1.79 12.77
C PRO A 113 12.58 -1.88 11.93
N VAL A 114 12.23 -0.78 11.28
CA VAL A 114 11.15 -0.70 10.30
C VAL A 114 11.78 -0.42 8.93
N ILE A 115 11.64 -1.36 8.00
CA ILE A 115 12.20 -1.26 6.65
C ILE A 115 11.05 -1.01 5.69
N LEU A 116 11.04 0.15 5.05
CA LEU A 116 9.98 0.52 4.14
C LEU A 116 10.30 0.07 2.71
N THR A 117 9.31 -0.54 2.06
CA THR A 117 9.26 -0.66 0.60
C THR A 117 8.05 0.13 0.11
N MET A 118 8.15 0.65 -1.11
CA MET A 118 7.17 1.61 -1.63
C MET A 118 6.91 1.33 -3.10
N HIS A 119 5.67 1.43 -3.53
CA HIS A 119 5.31 1.23 -4.93
C HIS A 119 4.02 1.93 -5.33
N TRP A 120 3.97 2.37 -6.58
CA TRP A 120 2.76 2.81 -7.24
C TRP A 120 2.11 1.63 -7.96
N HIS A 121 0.79 1.52 -7.84
CA HIS A 121 -0.01 0.58 -8.62
C HIS A 121 -1.13 1.32 -9.32
N TYR A 122 -1.21 1.14 -10.64
CA TYR A 122 -2.34 1.58 -11.46
C TYR A 122 -3.12 0.38 -11.96
N ALA A 123 -4.38 0.27 -11.56
CA ALA A 123 -5.23 -0.87 -11.89
C ALA A 123 -6.24 -0.48 -12.98
N PRO A 124 -6.25 -1.15 -14.15
CA PRO A 124 -7.24 -0.92 -15.20
C PRO A 124 -8.60 -1.54 -14.87
N SER A 125 -9.57 -1.32 -15.74
CA SER A 125 -10.87 -2.00 -15.70
C SER A 125 -10.71 -3.53 -15.66
N GLY A 126 -11.52 -4.20 -14.86
CA GLY A 126 -11.47 -5.65 -14.60
C GLY A 126 -10.38 -6.09 -13.62
N ALA A 127 -9.39 -5.24 -13.32
CA ALA A 127 -8.35 -5.58 -12.36
C ALA A 127 -8.93 -5.81 -10.96
N SER A 128 -8.47 -6.87 -10.31
CA SER A 128 -8.90 -7.24 -8.95
C SER A 128 -7.71 -7.77 -8.16
N ILE A 129 -7.88 -7.81 -6.83
CA ILE A 129 -6.96 -8.46 -5.92
C ILE A 129 -7.76 -9.53 -5.19
N SER A 130 -7.50 -10.81 -5.45
CA SER A 130 -8.19 -11.90 -4.75
C SER A 130 -7.95 -11.84 -3.23
N PRO A 131 -8.87 -12.36 -2.40
CA PRO A 131 -8.64 -12.47 -0.97
C PRO A 131 -7.32 -13.16 -0.66
N HIS A 132 -6.50 -12.48 0.12
CA HIS A 132 -5.19 -12.99 0.54
C HIS A 132 -4.75 -12.34 1.84
N THR A 133 -3.71 -12.93 2.44
CA THR A 133 -2.95 -12.29 3.50
C THR A 133 -1.54 -11.99 3.00
N ASP A 134 -0.97 -10.91 3.51
CA ASP A 134 0.37 -10.51 3.12
C ASP A 134 1.45 -11.45 3.70
N ALA A 135 2.64 -11.40 3.14
CA ALA A 135 3.78 -12.18 3.63
C ALA A 135 4.17 -11.75 5.06
N ARG A 136 4.42 -12.70 5.99
CA ARG A 136 4.80 -12.43 7.41
C ARG A 136 5.95 -11.42 7.64
N ARG A 137 6.81 -11.21 6.64
CA ARG A 137 7.87 -10.19 6.74
C ARG A 137 7.29 -8.76 6.69
N LYS A 138 6.19 -8.56 5.98
CA LYS A 138 5.46 -7.31 5.87
C LYS A 138 4.57 -7.22 7.10
N ILE A 139 4.87 -6.30 8.01
CA ILE A 139 4.12 -6.13 9.27
C ILE A 139 2.89 -5.23 9.12
N GLY A 140 2.80 -4.49 8.02
CA GLY A 140 1.62 -3.71 7.70
C GLY A 140 1.79 -2.95 6.39
N SER A 141 0.68 -2.42 5.91
CA SER A 141 0.62 -1.63 4.67
C SER A 141 -0.17 -0.35 4.91
N HIS A 142 0.36 0.77 4.42
CA HIS A 142 -0.30 2.07 4.38
C HIS A 142 -0.50 2.46 2.92
N ILE A 143 -1.76 2.46 2.49
CA ILE A 143 -2.19 2.68 1.11
C ILE A 143 -2.74 4.08 1.00
N PHE A 144 -2.14 4.90 0.14
CA PHE A 144 -2.62 6.22 -0.23
C PHE A 144 -3.38 6.13 -1.56
N TYR A 145 -4.57 6.73 -1.61
CA TYR A 145 -5.38 6.78 -2.82
C TYR A 145 -5.19 8.13 -3.50
N PHE A 146 -5.03 8.13 -4.83
CA PHE A 146 -4.76 9.34 -5.63
C PHE A 146 -5.75 9.49 -6.79
N ASN A 147 -6.94 8.91 -6.63
CA ASN A 147 -8.09 9.21 -7.47
C ASN A 147 -8.87 10.37 -6.87
N THR A 148 -9.41 11.23 -7.71
CA THR A 148 -10.19 12.41 -7.32
C THR A 148 -11.55 12.37 -8.00
N PRO A 149 -12.54 13.16 -7.54
CA PRO A 149 -13.85 13.21 -8.19
C PRO A 149 -13.79 13.59 -9.68
N GLU A 150 -12.70 14.23 -10.13
CA GLU A 150 -12.49 14.57 -11.53
C GLU A 150 -12.10 13.37 -12.41
N ASP A 151 -11.59 12.28 -11.84
CA ASP A 151 -11.04 11.15 -12.59
C ASP A 151 -11.54 9.77 -12.15
N TRP A 152 -12.47 9.72 -11.20
CA TRP A 152 -12.98 8.48 -10.65
C TRP A 152 -14.39 8.63 -10.07
N GLU A 153 -15.25 7.66 -10.38
CA GLU A 153 -16.55 7.51 -9.75
C GLU A 153 -16.49 6.44 -8.66
N GLU A 154 -17.09 6.70 -7.50
CA GLU A 154 -17.01 5.78 -6.36
C GLU A 154 -17.62 4.39 -6.66
N ASP A 155 -18.67 4.36 -7.50
CA ASP A 155 -19.36 3.15 -7.95
C ASP A 155 -18.50 2.26 -8.86
N TRP A 156 -17.38 2.77 -9.40
CA TRP A 156 -16.42 1.94 -10.16
C TRP A 156 -15.61 1.01 -9.25
N GLY A 157 -15.72 1.18 -7.93
CA GLY A 157 -15.09 0.32 -6.94
C GLY A 157 -13.61 0.64 -6.73
N GLY A 158 -12.82 -0.39 -6.41
CA GLY A 158 -11.39 -0.23 -6.08
C GLY A 158 -11.11 -0.04 -4.58
N GLN A 159 -12.11 -0.18 -3.71
CA GLN A 159 -11.86 -0.17 -2.27
C GLN A 159 -10.99 -1.37 -1.89
N THR A 160 -10.01 -1.14 -1.00
CA THR A 160 -9.37 -2.23 -0.26
C THR A 160 -10.36 -2.71 0.80
N LEU A 161 -10.77 -3.96 0.70
CA LEU A 161 -11.73 -4.58 1.61
C LEU A 161 -11.01 -5.26 2.77
N VAL A 162 -11.61 -5.13 3.94
CA VAL A 162 -11.28 -5.88 5.14
C VAL A 162 -12.22 -7.07 5.22
N LEU A 163 -11.64 -8.27 5.22
CA LEU A 163 -12.38 -9.50 5.19
C LEU A 163 -12.13 -10.30 6.48
N ASP A 164 -13.19 -10.87 7.03
CA ASP A 164 -13.18 -11.70 8.21
C ASP A 164 -13.44 -13.15 7.80
N ASP A 165 -12.52 -14.04 8.17
CA ASP A 165 -12.63 -15.48 7.94
C ASP A 165 -13.19 -16.24 9.14
N GLY A 166 -13.47 -15.56 10.26
CA GLY A 166 -13.87 -16.19 11.51
C GLY A 166 -12.83 -17.17 12.05
N GLY A 167 -11.56 -17.03 11.67
CA GLY A 167 -10.48 -17.97 12.01
C GLY A 167 -10.50 -19.29 11.22
N LYS A 168 -11.35 -19.43 10.20
CA LYS A 168 -11.55 -20.68 9.46
C LYS A 168 -10.39 -21.03 8.53
N TRP A 169 -9.74 -20.03 7.92
CA TRP A 169 -8.84 -20.27 6.79
C TRP A 169 -7.37 -20.06 7.17
N PRO A 170 -6.49 -21.04 6.91
CA PRO A 170 -5.06 -20.80 6.98
C PRO A 170 -4.60 -19.72 5.99
N ARG A 171 -3.58 -18.95 6.36
CA ARG A 171 -3.03 -17.86 5.54
C ARG A 171 -2.58 -18.24 4.12
N HIS A 172 -2.28 -19.52 3.90
CA HIS A 172 -1.82 -20.08 2.61
C HIS A 172 -2.96 -20.76 1.84
N SER A 173 -4.19 -20.30 2.07
CA SER A 173 -5.40 -20.67 1.32
C SER A 173 -5.77 -19.62 0.26
N ALA A 174 -6.73 -19.96 -0.60
CA ALA A 174 -7.34 -19.03 -1.56
C ALA A 174 -8.88 -19.10 -1.45
N PRO A 175 -9.45 -18.63 -0.32
CA PRO A 175 -10.90 -18.47 -0.21
C PRO A 175 -11.40 -17.48 -1.28
N VAL A 176 -12.61 -17.71 -1.77
CA VAL A 176 -13.30 -16.74 -2.63
C VAL A 176 -14.02 -15.68 -1.79
N TYR A 177 -14.48 -14.59 -2.41
CA TYR A 177 -15.16 -13.51 -1.70
C TYR A 177 -16.35 -13.98 -0.87
N THR A 178 -17.14 -14.93 -1.38
CA THR A 178 -18.32 -15.46 -0.68
C THR A 178 -17.98 -16.32 0.54
N ASP A 179 -16.72 -16.75 0.70
CA ASP A 179 -16.27 -17.52 1.87
C ASP A 179 -15.94 -16.62 3.08
N LEU A 180 -15.92 -15.31 2.89
CA LEU A 180 -15.44 -14.32 3.85
C LEU A 180 -16.50 -13.25 4.08
N ARG A 181 -16.57 -12.74 5.31
CA ARG A 181 -17.47 -11.63 5.65
C ARG A 181 -16.75 -10.30 5.44
N GLU A 182 -17.36 -9.38 4.70
CA GLU A 182 -16.85 -8.02 4.59
C GLU A 182 -17.07 -7.29 5.92
N ALA A 183 -15.99 -6.84 6.56
CA ALA A 183 -16.02 -6.14 7.84
C ALA A 183 -15.77 -4.63 7.69
N GLY A 184 -15.23 -4.21 6.56
CA GLY A 184 -14.94 -2.81 6.27
C GLY A 184 -14.33 -2.63 4.89
N ALA A 185 -14.20 -1.38 4.47
CA ALA A 185 -13.65 -0.99 3.18
C ALA A 185 -12.93 0.36 3.32
N SER A 186 -11.89 0.57 2.51
CA SER A 186 -11.28 1.88 2.34
C SER A 186 -12.21 2.85 1.59
N GLN A 187 -11.84 4.12 1.57
CA GLN A 187 -12.37 5.11 0.62
C GLN A 187 -11.32 5.38 -0.45
N VAL A 188 -11.75 5.54 -1.70
CA VAL A 188 -10.86 5.67 -2.87
C VAL A 188 -10.66 7.13 -3.29
N LEU A 189 -11.63 8.00 -3.03
CA LEU A 189 -11.63 9.37 -3.53
C LEU A 189 -10.97 10.36 -2.56
N GLY A 190 -10.14 11.22 -3.12
CA GLY A 190 -9.53 12.37 -2.44
C GLY A 190 -8.40 11.97 -1.49
N ASN A 191 -8.08 12.89 -0.57
CA ASN A 191 -7.00 12.73 0.41
C ASN A 191 -7.38 11.70 1.48
N ARG A 192 -7.36 10.44 1.06
CA ARG A 192 -7.71 9.26 1.85
C ARG A 192 -6.56 8.28 1.82
N SER A 193 -6.31 7.68 2.97
CA SER A 193 -5.39 6.56 3.08
C SER A 193 -5.96 5.47 3.98
N PHE A 194 -5.37 4.30 3.90
CA PHE A 194 -5.84 3.11 4.60
C PHE A 194 -4.64 2.36 5.16
N LEU A 195 -4.63 2.15 6.48
CA LEU A 195 -3.54 1.47 7.17
C LEU A 195 -4.07 0.20 7.82
N PHE A 196 -3.34 -0.90 7.64
CA PHE A 196 -3.63 -2.15 8.35
C PHE A 196 -2.36 -2.90 8.76
N ALA A 197 -2.47 -3.65 9.85
CA ALA A 197 -1.43 -4.56 10.30
C ALA A 197 -1.57 -5.93 9.63
N GLN A 198 -0.44 -6.58 9.37
CA GLN A 198 -0.43 -7.95 8.89
C GLN A 198 -0.62 -8.93 10.04
N THR A 199 -1.55 -9.86 9.88
CA THR A 199 -1.77 -11.00 10.77
C THR A 199 -1.97 -12.27 9.93
N ASN A 200 -2.03 -13.44 10.56
CA ASN A 200 -2.37 -14.67 9.81
C ASN A 200 -3.79 -14.65 9.24
N HIS A 201 -4.65 -13.75 9.73
CA HIS A 201 -6.06 -13.59 9.32
C HIS A 201 -6.33 -12.17 8.80
N SER A 202 -5.31 -11.42 8.40
CA SER A 202 -5.47 -10.08 7.82
C SER A 202 -5.90 -10.17 6.35
N TRP A 203 -7.04 -10.84 6.13
CA TRP A 203 -7.60 -11.10 4.81
C TRP A 203 -8.09 -9.79 4.21
N HIS A 204 -7.55 -9.46 3.05
CA HIS A 204 -7.95 -8.28 2.31
C HIS A 204 -7.99 -8.56 0.81
N ALA A 205 -8.76 -7.75 0.11
CA ALA A 205 -9.03 -7.93 -1.30
C ALA A 205 -9.42 -6.60 -1.95
N VAL A 206 -9.50 -6.59 -3.28
CA VAL A 206 -10.07 -5.49 -4.06
C VAL A 206 -10.96 -6.13 -5.12
N LYS A 207 -12.27 -5.85 -5.04
CA LYS A 207 -13.23 -6.32 -6.06
C LYS A 207 -12.82 -5.78 -7.44
N ALA A 208 -13.23 -6.48 -8.49
CA ALA A 208 -12.94 -6.07 -9.86
C ALA A 208 -13.40 -4.63 -10.11
N VAL A 209 -12.46 -3.80 -10.54
CA VAL A 209 -12.70 -2.40 -10.90
C VAL A 209 -13.60 -2.35 -12.13
N GLN A 210 -14.61 -1.47 -12.12
CA GLN A 210 -15.62 -1.33 -13.18
C GLN A 210 -15.52 0.00 -13.93
N CYS A 211 -14.34 0.62 -13.94
CA CYS A 211 -14.16 1.90 -14.62
C CYS A 211 -14.19 1.75 -16.16
N PRO A 212 -14.55 2.82 -16.90
CA PRO A 212 -14.39 2.87 -18.35
C PRO A 212 -12.94 2.72 -18.80
N SER A 213 -12.75 2.40 -20.08
CA SER A 213 -11.43 2.42 -20.71
C SER A 213 -10.75 3.79 -20.53
N GLY A 214 -9.43 3.79 -20.37
CA GLY A 214 -8.64 5.01 -20.15
C GLY A 214 -8.56 5.49 -18.70
N HIS A 215 -9.39 4.94 -17.79
CA HIS A 215 -9.31 5.25 -16.37
C HIS A 215 -8.49 4.19 -15.63
N LEU A 216 -7.78 4.63 -14.58
CA LEU A 216 -6.94 3.79 -13.75
C LEU A 216 -7.21 4.08 -12.28
N ARG A 217 -7.35 3.02 -11.48
CA ARG A 217 -7.33 3.14 -10.02
C ARG A 217 -5.89 3.36 -9.58
N LYS A 218 -5.60 4.48 -8.94
CA LYS A 218 -4.25 4.95 -8.64
C LYS A 218 -3.98 4.93 -7.15
N VAL A 219 -3.03 4.09 -6.73
CA VAL A 219 -2.58 4.03 -5.34
C VAL A 219 -1.06 4.06 -5.24
N PHE A 220 -0.58 4.63 -4.13
CA PHE A 220 0.79 4.49 -3.67
C PHE A 220 0.80 3.76 -2.34
N ILE A 221 1.60 2.71 -2.22
CA ILE A 221 1.58 1.81 -1.08
C ILE A 221 2.94 1.85 -0.41
N VAL A 222 2.93 2.09 0.90
CA VAL A 222 4.10 1.96 1.77
C VAL A 222 3.92 0.70 2.61
N VAL A 223 4.86 -0.23 2.49
CA VAL A 223 4.85 -1.49 3.23
C VAL A 223 5.96 -1.46 4.27
N ALA A 224 5.58 -1.63 5.54
CA ALA A 224 6.52 -1.80 6.63
C ALA A 224 6.97 -3.27 6.70
N ASN A 225 8.28 -3.50 6.64
CA ASN A 225 8.89 -4.83 6.72
C ASN A 225 9.74 -4.98 7.98
N ARG A 226 9.72 -6.18 8.56
CA ARG A 226 10.65 -6.59 9.62
C ARG A 226 12.02 -6.90 9.03
N LEU A 227 13.06 -6.55 9.78
CA LEU A 227 14.38 -7.10 9.55
C LEU A 227 14.37 -8.61 9.83
N THR A 228 14.68 -9.41 8.81
CA THR A 228 14.78 -10.87 8.89
C THR A 228 16.05 -11.32 8.16
N PRO A 229 16.56 -12.55 8.39
CA PRO A 229 17.68 -13.08 7.62
C PRO A 229 17.45 -13.03 6.11
N GLN A 230 16.21 -13.26 5.65
CA GLN A 230 15.82 -13.14 4.25
C GLN A 230 16.01 -11.71 3.72
N VAL A 231 15.59 -10.70 4.49
CA VAL A 231 15.72 -9.29 4.08
C VAL A 231 17.18 -8.85 4.08
N ILE A 232 17.97 -9.27 5.07
CA ILE A 232 19.42 -9.03 5.11
C ILE A 232 20.09 -9.62 3.86
N TRP A 233 19.79 -10.88 3.55
CA TRP A 233 20.35 -11.56 2.38
C TRP A 233 19.95 -10.88 1.05
N ARG A 234 18.69 -10.45 0.92
CA ARG A 234 18.24 -9.66 -0.24
C ARG A 234 19.06 -8.37 -0.38
N ARG A 235 19.26 -7.64 0.72
CA ARG A 235 20.03 -6.40 0.74
C ARG A 235 21.47 -6.61 0.29
N VAL A 236 22.14 -7.66 0.77
CA VAL A 236 23.51 -8.03 0.34
C VAL A 236 23.57 -8.27 -1.17
N ARG A 237 22.50 -8.78 -1.78
CA ARG A 237 22.39 -8.99 -3.23
C ARG A 237 21.86 -7.78 -4.00
N GLY A 238 21.86 -6.59 -3.40
CA GLY A 238 21.39 -5.36 -4.02
C GLY A 238 19.89 -5.35 -4.30
N LYS A 239 19.09 -5.99 -3.43
CA LYS A 239 17.63 -6.03 -3.52
C LYS A 239 16.96 -5.42 -2.30
N ASP A 240 15.75 -4.89 -2.48
CA ASP A 240 14.91 -4.41 -1.38
C ASP A 240 14.26 -5.57 -0.59
N ALA A 241 13.44 -5.23 0.41
CA ALA A 241 12.78 -6.22 1.26
C ALA A 241 11.76 -7.08 0.48
N ASP A 242 11.26 -6.63 -0.66
CA ASP A 242 10.34 -7.38 -1.53
C ASP A 242 11.06 -8.20 -2.60
N GLY A 243 12.36 -7.95 -2.82
CA GLY A 243 13.22 -8.69 -3.73
C GLY A 243 13.47 -7.99 -5.07
N TYR A 244 13.02 -6.75 -5.23
CA TYR A 244 13.29 -5.91 -6.40
C TYR A 244 14.73 -5.41 -6.35
N ARG A 245 15.39 -5.32 -7.52
CA ARG A 245 16.76 -4.81 -7.60
C ARG A 245 16.79 -3.31 -7.32
N LEU A 246 17.67 -2.91 -6.39
CA LEU A 246 17.94 -1.51 -6.07
C LEU A 246 18.71 -0.80 -7.20
N ALA A 247 19.58 -1.55 -7.88
CA ALA A 247 20.32 -1.08 -9.04
C ALA A 247 19.58 -1.46 -10.35
N GLY A 248 19.30 -0.46 -11.18
CA GLY A 248 18.72 -0.60 -12.51
C GLY A 248 18.25 0.75 -13.03
N GLY A 249 18.55 1.07 -14.28
CA GLY A 249 18.06 2.29 -14.92
C GLY A 249 16.56 2.24 -15.13
N VAL A 250 15.93 3.41 -15.22
CA VAL A 250 14.62 3.55 -15.85
C VAL A 250 14.82 3.18 -17.31
N GLN A 251 14.47 1.97 -17.71
CA GLN A 251 14.43 1.65 -19.12
C GLN A 251 13.26 2.46 -19.68
N LYS A 252 13.60 3.52 -20.42
CA LYS A 252 12.66 4.12 -21.37
C LYS A 252 12.46 3.07 -22.45
N ASN A 253 11.26 2.51 -22.54
CA ASN A 253 10.84 1.89 -23.79
C ASN A 253 10.68 2.99 -24.85
#